data_AF-A0A529WDV1-F1
#
_entry.id   AF-A0A529WDV1-F1
#
_cell.length_a   1.000
_cell.length_b   1.000
_cell.length_c   1.000
_cell.angle_alpha   90.00
_cell.angle_beta   90.00
_cell.angle_gamma   90.00
#
_symmetry.space_group_name_H-M   'P 1'
#
loop_
_entity.id
_entity.type
_entity.pdbx_description
1 polymer ?
#
loop_
_entity_poly.entity_id
_entity_poly.type
_entity_poly.pdbx_seq_one_letter_code
_entity_poly.pdbx_strand_id
1 'polypeptide(L)'
;MQTYVALLYSIGLGEGRRLVMSDFKTMAEGLGFNNVRTLVSTGNMVFEARAGEVSKLEQRLEKAFEKTFGRHVDIIVRGAEDWLKLAASNPFPAESAEAGDQVAIRVMRQP
;
A
#
# COMPACT_ATOMS: atom_id res chain seq x y z
N MET A 1 -15.01 -6.09 9.71
CA MET A 1 -14.05 -5.74 8.63
C MET A 1 -12.74 -5.34 9.28
N GLN A 2 -11.62 -5.46 8.57
CA GLN A 2 -10.31 -4.99 9.04
C GLN A 2 -9.76 -3.96 8.05
N THR A 3 -9.01 -2.99 8.57
CA THR A 3 -8.33 -1.97 7.77
C THR A 3 -6.93 -2.44 7.44
N TYR A 4 -6.57 -2.32 6.16
CA TYR A 4 -5.28 -2.68 5.61
C TYR A 4 -4.66 -1.48 4.90
N VAL A 5 -3.33 -1.50 4.80
CA VAL A 5 -2.56 -0.59 3.95
C VAL A 5 -1.83 -1.44 2.91
N ALA A 6 -1.95 -1.03 1.64
CA ALA A 6 -1.20 -1.57 0.52
C ALA A 6 -0.14 -0.55 0.06
N LEU A 7 1.10 -0.99 -0.01
CA LEU A 7 2.22 -0.23 -0.56
C LEU A 7 2.65 -0.83 -1.89
N LEU A 8 2.76 0.00 -2.93
CA LEU A 8 3.33 -0.42 -4.21
C LEU A 8 4.86 -0.33 -4.15
N TYR A 9 5.56 -1.38 -4.57
CA TYR A 9 7.03 -1.39 -4.58
C TYR A 9 7.61 -0.31 -5.50
N SER A 10 6.94 -0.01 -6.61
CA SER A 10 7.27 1.13 -7.47
C SER A 10 6.05 1.56 -8.26
N ILE A 11 5.83 2.87 -8.37
CA ILE A 11 4.78 3.42 -9.25
C ILE A 11 5.18 3.47 -10.72
N GLY A 12 6.40 3.09 -11.08
CA GLY A 12 6.95 3.25 -12.42
C GLY A 12 7.07 4.73 -12.80
N LEU A 13 8.22 5.32 -12.49
CA LEU A 13 8.57 6.70 -12.87
C LEU A 13 9.08 6.83 -14.32
N GLY A 14 8.92 5.78 -15.14
CA GLY A 14 9.31 5.82 -16.56
C GLY A 14 8.30 6.60 -17.41
N GLU A 15 8.77 7.19 -18.51
CA GLU A 15 7.92 7.89 -19.47
C GLU A 15 6.72 7.02 -19.89
N GLY A 16 5.52 7.60 -19.86
CA GLY A 16 4.27 6.93 -20.22
C GLY A 16 3.69 5.95 -19.19
N ARG A 17 4.31 5.76 -18.01
CA ARG A 17 3.87 4.76 -17.00
C ARG A 17 3.19 5.34 -15.75
N ARG A 18 2.63 6.55 -15.85
CA ARG A 18 1.98 7.22 -14.72
C ARG A 18 0.75 6.44 -14.26
N LEU A 19 0.71 6.08 -12.99
CA LEU A 19 -0.47 5.48 -12.36
C LEU A 19 -1.46 6.60 -11.98
N VAL A 20 -2.67 6.54 -12.54
CA VAL A 20 -3.77 7.43 -12.16
C VAL A 20 -4.42 6.87 -10.89
N MET A 21 -4.42 7.66 -9.81
CA MET A 21 -4.87 7.18 -8.49
C MET A 21 -6.37 6.92 -8.42
N SER A 22 -7.18 7.63 -9.23
CA SER A 22 -8.62 7.34 -9.35
C SER A 22 -8.86 5.95 -9.92
N ASP A 23 -8.09 5.55 -10.93
CA ASP A 23 -8.23 4.24 -11.55
C ASP A 23 -7.74 3.14 -10.61
N PHE A 24 -6.66 3.41 -9.86
CA PHE A 24 -6.18 2.51 -8.82
C PHE A 24 -7.23 2.30 -7.72
N LYS A 25 -7.90 3.39 -7.29
CA LYS A 25 -9.03 3.33 -6.35
C LYS A 25 -10.19 2.52 -6.92
N THR A 26 -10.66 2.83 -8.13
CA THR A 26 -11.77 2.14 -8.80
C THR A 26 -11.49 0.64 -8.95
N MET A 27 -10.25 0.27 -9.28
CA MET A 27 -9.84 -1.14 -9.38
C MET A 27 -9.96 -1.87 -8.04
N ALA A 28 -9.51 -1.26 -6.94
CA ALA A 28 -9.66 -1.82 -5.60
C ALA A 28 -11.14 -1.91 -5.15
N GLU A 29 -11.96 -0.91 -5.44
CA GLU A 29 -13.41 -0.95 -5.19
C GLU A 29 -14.09 -2.07 -5.99
N GLY A 30 -13.68 -2.28 -7.24
CA GLY A 30 -14.14 -3.38 -8.09
C GLY A 30 -13.79 -4.78 -7.57
N LEU A 31 -12.81 -4.91 -6.67
CA LEU A 31 -12.51 -6.15 -5.95
C LEU A 31 -13.41 -6.38 -4.72
N GLY A 32 -14.33 -5.45 -4.44
CA GLY A 32 -15.21 -5.49 -3.26
C GLY A 32 -14.52 -5.01 -1.98
N PHE A 33 -13.44 -4.24 -2.09
CA PHE A 33 -12.88 -3.53 -0.94
C PHE A 33 -13.67 -2.27 -0.63
N ASN A 34 -13.78 -1.94 0.64
CA ASN A 34 -14.57 -0.82 1.13
C ASN A 34 -13.66 0.31 1.60
N ASN A 35 -14.22 1.52 1.72
CA ASN A 35 -13.54 2.70 2.29
C ASN A 35 -12.14 2.96 1.70
N VAL A 36 -12.01 2.74 0.39
CA VAL A 36 -10.75 2.81 -0.35
C VAL A 36 -10.29 4.27 -0.45
N ARG A 37 -9.07 4.54 0.02
CA ARG A 37 -8.43 5.86 -0.01
C ARG A 37 -6.98 5.73 -0.48
N THR A 38 -6.56 6.60 -1.39
CA THR A 38 -5.18 6.65 -1.90
C THR A 38 -4.42 7.83 -1.31
N LEU A 39 -3.09 7.74 -1.27
CA LEU A 39 -2.22 8.80 -0.75
C LEU A 39 -1.40 9.45 -1.87
N VAL A 40 -1.84 10.63 -2.32
CA VAL A 40 -1.16 11.44 -3.36
C VAL A 40 -0.79 10.55 -4.56
N SER A 41 0.28 10.82 -5.30
CA SER A 41 0.78 9.99 -6.39
C SER A 41 1.88 9.03 -5.91
N THR A 42 1.72 8.44 -4.72
CA THR A 42 2.72 7.53 -4.14
C THR A 42 2.46 6.05 -4.45
N GLY A 43 1.28 5.73 -5.00
CA GLY A 43 0.86 4.35 -5.21
C GLY A 43 0.47 3.63 -3.93
N ASN A 44 0.21 4.34 -2.83
CA ASN A 44 -0.19 3.74 -1.57
C ASN A 44 -1.68 3.91 -1.33
N MET A 45 -2.28 2.93 -0.65
CA MET A 45 -3.72 2.89 -0.41
C MET A 45 -4.05 2.31 0.96
N VAL A 46 -5.09 2.87 1.59
CA VAL A 46 -5.78 2.29 2.76
C VAL A 46 -7.14 1.81 2.31
N PHE A 47 -7.54 0.62 2.75
CA PHE A 47 -8.83 0.02 2.40
C PHE A 47 -9.32 -0.93 3.50
N GLU A 48 -10.59 -1.29 3.43
CA GLU A 48 -11.20 -2.27 4.33
C GLU A 48 -11.60 -3.53 3.57
N ALA A 49 -11.30 -4.69 4.17
CA ALA A 49 -11.67 -5.98 3.64
C ALA A 49 -12.13 -6.91 4.77
N ARG A 50 -12.72 -8.06 4.41
CA ARG A 50 -12.94 -9.14 5.37
C ARG A 50 -11.59 -9.61 5.93
N ALA A 51 -11.55 -9.92 7.22
CA ALA A 51 -10.38 -10.53 7.83
C ALA A 51 -10.00 -11.82 7.08
N GLY A 52 -8.70 -12.00 6.81
CA GLY A 52 -8.20 -13.15 6.05
C GLY A 52 -6.69 -13.12 5.92
N GLU A 53 -6.14 -14.07 5.15
CA GLU A 53 -4.72 -14.12 4.85
C GLU A 53 -4.29 -12.92 4.01
N VAL A 54 -3.30 -12.18 4.52
CA VAL A 54 -2.70 -11.01 3.84
C VAL A 54 -2.16 -11.38 2.46
N SER A 55 -1.49 -12.52 2.32
CA SER A 55 -0.97 -13.01 1.04
C SER A 55 -2.04 -13.17 -0.04
N LYS A 56 -3.28 -13.53 0.34
CA LYS A 56 -4.40 -13.60 -0.61
C LYS A 56 -4.87 -12.22 -1.05
N LEU A 57 -4.77 -11.20 -0.18
CA LEU A 57 -5.05 -9.81 -0.54
C LEU A 57 -4.01 -9.27 -1.52
N GLU A 58 -2.72 -9.52 -1.26
CA GLU A 58 -1.61 -9.17 -2.15
C GLU A 58 -1.82 -9.77 -3.55
N GLN A 59 -2.00 -11.10 -3.63
CA GLN A 59 -2.22 -11.78 -4.92
C GLN A 59 -3.44 -11.27 -5.68
N ARG A 60 -4.53 -10.92 -4.98
CA ARG A 60 -5.74 -10.37 -5.62
C ARG A 60 -5.49 -8.97 -6.18
N LEU A 61 -4.80 -8.12 -5.41
CA LEU A 61 -4.43 -6.78 -5.84
C LEU A 61 -3.48 -6.82 -7.04
N GLU A 62 -2.44 -7.67 -7.00
CA GLU A 62 -1.44 -7.78 -8.07
C GLU A 62 -2.06 -8.28 -9.38
N LYS A 63 -2.88 -9.34 -9.32
CA LYS A 63 -3.60 -9.86 -10.49
C LYS A 63 -4.56 -8.82 -11.10
N ALA A 64 -5.26 -8.06 -10.25
CA ALA A 64 -6.14 -7.01 -10.70
C ALA A 64 -5.37 -5.84 -11.31
N PHE A 65 -4.24 -5.47 -10.70
CA PHE A 65 -3.35 -4.44 -11.21
C PHE A 65 -2.81 -4.81 -12.60
N GLU A 66 -2.33 -6.04 -12.78
CA GLU A 66 -1.86 -6.53 -14.08
C GLU A 66 -2.97 -6.49 -15.14
N LYS A 67 -4.18 -6.93 -14.78
CA LYS A 67 -5.34 -6.90 -15.68
C LYS A 67 -5.75 -5.47 -16.06
N THR A 68 -5.72 -4.52 -15.12
CA THR A 68 -6.19 -3.15 -15.34
C THR A 68 -5.15 -2.27 -16.03
N PHE A 69 -3.87 -2.44 -15.71
CA PHE A 69 -2.79 -1.55 -16.16
C PHE A 69 -1.79 -2.22 -17.12
N GLY A 70 -1.98 -3.51 -17.44
CA GLY A 70 -1.16 -4.23 -18.42
C GLY A 70 0.28 -4.49 -17.98
N ARG A 71 0.56 -4.42 -16.67
CA ARG A 71 1.90 -4.67 -16.10
C ARG A 71 1.83 -5.22 -14.69
N HIS A 72 2.80 -6.05 -14.32
CA HIS A 72 2.98 -6.51 -12.95
C HIS A 72 3.59 -5.42 -12.06
N VAL A 73 3.17 -5.39 -10.79
CA VAL A 73 3.82 -4.63 -9.72
C VAL A 73 3.69 -5.43 -8.43
N ASP A 74 4.75 -5.47 -7.63
CA ASP A 74 4.66 -6.07 -6.30
C ASP A 74 3.92 -5.13 -5.35
N ILE A 75 2.95 -5.69 -4.61
CA ILE A 75 2.15 -4.97 -3.63
C ILE A 75 2.38 -5.62 -2.26
N ILE A 76 2.79 -4.83 -1.28
CA ILE A 76 2.95 -5.26 0.11
C ILE A 76 1.73 -4.82 0.91
N VAL A 77 1.02 -5.78 1.50
CA VAL A 77 -0.15 -5.49 2.34
C VAL A 77 0.18 -5.78 3.80
N ARG A 78 -0.27 -4.91 4.72
CA ARG A 78 -0.23 -5.17 6.17
C ARG A 78 -1.47 -4.60 6.84
N GLY A 79 -1.84 -5.15 7.99
CA GLY A 79 -2.93 -4.62 8.80
C GLY A 79 -2.59 -3.24 9.37
N ALA A 80 -3.60 -2.38 9.55
CA ALA A 80 -3.40 -1.05 10.10
C ALA A 80 -2.76 -1.06 11.50
N GLU A 81 -3.11 -2.05 12.33
CA GLU A 81 -2.51 -2.20 13.67
C GLU A 81 -1.01 -2.50 13.62
N ASP A 82 -0.55 -3.26 12.63
CA ASP A 82 0.88 -3.59 12.49
C ASP A 82 1.69 -2.35 12.09
N TRP A 83 1.11 -1.44 11.30
CA TRP A 83 1.72 -0.14 10.99
C TRP A 83 1.83 0.75 12.22
N LEU A 84 0.79 0.78 13.07
CA LEU A 84 0.83 1.53 14.32
C LEU A 84 1.89 0.97 15.27
N LYS A 85 1.98 -0.36 15.41
CA LYS A 85 3.02 -1.02 16.20
C LYS A 85 4.43 -0.73 15.66
N LEU A 86 4.60 -0.77 14.34
CA LEU A 86 5.88 -0.44 13.68
C LEU A 86 6.29 1.01 13.97
N ALA A 87 5.38 1.97 13.79
CA ALA A 87 5.64 3.39 14.06
C ALA A 87 5.97 3.64 15.55
N ALA A 88 5.27 2.96 16.46
CA ALA A 88 5.55 3.03 17.90
C ALA A 88 6.90 2.42 18.29
N SER A 89 7.47 1.55 17.44
CA SER A 89 8.77 0.89 17.67
C SER A 89 9.94 1.67 17.07
N ASN A 90 9.72 2.92 16.67
CA ASN A 90 10.75 3.77 16.08
C ASN A 90 11.91 4.02 17.05
N PRO A 91 13.15 3.60 16.72
CA PRO A 91 14.31 3.82 17.59
C PRO A 91 14.87 5.25 17.52
N PHE A 92 14.35 6.11 16.64
CA PHE A 92 14.81 7.50 16.41
C PHE A 92 13.68 8.53 16.65
N PRO A 93 13.10 8.61 17.87
CA PRO A 93 11.94 9.45 18.13
C PRO A 93 12.24 10.96 18.07
N ALA A 94 13.44 11.39 18.46
CA ALA A 94 13.83 12.80 18.42
C ALA A 94 14.06 13.27 16.98
N GLU A 95 14.79 12.49 16.20
CA GLU A 95 15.09 12.74 14.79
C GLU A 95 13.81 12.75 13.96
N SER A 96 12.85 11.85 14.27
CA SER A 96 11.57 11.83 13.59
C SER A 96 10.69 13.05 13.90
N ALA A 97 10.82 13.62 15.11
CA ALA A 97 10.11 14.84 15.49
C ALA A 97 10.74 16.10 14.88
N GLU A 98 12.06 16.12 14.72
CA GLU A 98 12.80 17.24 14.14
C GLU A 98 12.79 17.23 12.60
N ALA A 99 13.08 16.08 11.99
CA ALA A 99 13.29 15.91 10.55
C ALA A 99 12.78 14.54 10.07
N GLY A 100 11.46 14.32 10.18
CA GLY A 100 10.84 13.04 9.84
C GLY A 100 11.03 12.57 8.39
N ASP A 101 11.32 13.47 7.46
CA ASP A 101 11.66 13.16 6.06
C ASP A 101 13.06 12.52 5.90
N GLN A 102 13.92 12.63 6.93
CA GLN A 102 15.24 12.02 6.97
C GLN A 102 15.25 10.64 7.65
N VAL A 103 14.11 10.21 8.22
CA VAL A 103 13.96 8.89 8.85
C VAL A 103 13.18 7.97 7.91
N ALA A 104 13.88 7.01 7.32
CA ALA A 104 13.29 6.04 6.39
C ALA A 104 13.10 4.67 7.04
N ILE A 105 12.00 4.00 6.71
CA ILE A 105 11.75 2.60 7.07
C ILE A 105 11.68 1.78 5.79
N ARG A 106 12.36 0.64 5.78
CA ARG A 106 12.24 -0.36 4.71
C ARG A 106 11.35 -1.50 5.20
N VAL A 107 10.28 -1.76 4.46
CA VAL A 107 9.32 -2.81 4.79
C VAL A 107 9.40 -3.92 3.75
N MET A 108 9.64 -5.15 4.22
CA MET A 108 9.68 -6.35 3.38
C MET A 108 8.31 -7.05 3.38
N ARG A 109 8.00 -7.88 2.38
CA ARG A 109 6.76 -8.68 2.37
C ARG A 109 6.72 -9.69 3.52
N GLN A 110 7.86 -10.32 3.80
CA GLN A 110 8.07 -11.18 4.96
C GLN A 110 9.20 -10.56 5.81
N PRO A 111 9.06 -10.49 7.15
CA PRO A 111 10.11 -10.03 8.05
C PRO A 111 11.40 -10.85 7.94
#